data_AF-A0A0F7P8P9-F1
#
_entry.id   AF-A0A0F7P8P9-F1
#
_cell.length_a   1.000
_cell.length_b   1.000
_cell.length_c   1.000
_cell.angle_alpha   90.00
_cell.angle_beta   90.00
_cell.angle_gamma   90.00
#
_symmetry.space_group_name_H-M   'P 1'
#
loop_
_entity.id
_entity.type
_entity.pdbx_description
1 polymer ?
#
loop_
_entity_poly.entity_id
_entity_poly.type
_entity_poly.pdbx_seq_one_letter_code
_entity_poly.pdbx_strand_id
1 'polypeptide(L)'
;MPTYYRSTVVDAPLDDVWAFHADVDGLRALTPSWSGLEIESVTGPDGERDPETLEVGTDIEMRVRPLGLLPGPAWTSRITRRERTEGEAVFRDTMIGGPLETWEHAHRFRALDGRTLISDRLDFALPPAYEGATPAVRAGLAALFAYRHHRTRTLLADQGRVSATVSAK
;
A
#
# COMPACT_ATOMS: atom_id res chain seq x y z
N MET A 1 -5.27 -0.24 21.05
CA MET A 1 -4.58 -0.40 19.76
C MET A 1 -4.47 0.94 19.06
N PRO A 2 -3.26 1.48 18.86
CA PRO A 2 -3.02 2.67 18.05
C PRO A 2 -3.56 2.56 16.62
N THR A 3 -4.23 3.61 16.15
CA THR A 3 -4.64 3.76 14.74
C THR A 3 -3.94 4.96 14.10
N TYR A 4 -3.47 4.81 12.86
CA TYR A 4 -3.08 5.88 11.94
C TYR A 4 -4.09 5.99 10.80
N TYR A 5 -4.39 7.21 10.35
CA TYR A 5 -5.31 7.47 9.24
C TYR A 5 -4.74 8.55 8.32
N ARG A 6 -4.91 8.36 7.01
CA ARG A 6 -4.64 9.38 6.00
C ARG A 6 -5.59 9.26 4.83
N SER A 7 -5.98 10.39 4.25
CA SER A 7 -6.72 10.43 2.99
C SER A 7 -6.18 11.47 2.02
N THR A 8 -6.43 11.23 0.74
CA THR A 8 -6.13 12.17 -0.34
C THR A 8 -7.10 11.99 -1.50
N VAL A 9 -7.35 13.05 -2.25
CA VAL A 9 -8.07 12.96 -3.53
C VAL A 9 -7.04 12.90 -4.65
N VAL A 10 -7.24 11.96 -5.56
CA VAL A 10 -6.45 11.77 -6.77
C VAL A 10 -7.31 12.16 -7.97
N ASP A 11 -6.72 12.91 -8.89
CA ASP A 11 -7.36 13.34 -10.14
C ASP A 11 -7.29 12.22 -11.20
N ALA A 12 -7.87 11.07 -10.86
CA ALA A 12 -7.99 9.90 -11.74
C ALA A 12 -9.26 9.10 -11.36
N PRO A 13 -9.90 8.42 -12.34
CA PRO A 13 -11.09 7.61 -12.09
C PRO A 13 -10.76 6.40 -11.21
N LEU A 14 -11.80 5.84 -10.57
CA LEU A 14 -11.66 4.71 -9.65
C LEU A 14 -10.97 3.51 -10.30
N ASP A 15 -11.23 3.27 -11.59
CA ASP A 15 -10.68 2.15 -12.36
C ASP A 15 -9.16 2.21 -12.42
N ASP A 16 -8.60 3.35 -12.80
CA ASP A 16 -7.17 3.57 -12.92
C ASP A 16 -6.49 3.50 -11.55
N VAL A 17 -7.11 4.10 -10.54
CA VAL A 17 -6.58 4.08 -9.16
C VAL A 17 -6.59 2.66 -8.61
N TRP A 18 -7.65 1.89 -8.85
CA TRP A 18 -7.74 0.50 -8.42
C TRP A 18 -6.72 -0.39 -9.12
N ALA A 19 -6.61 -0.27 -10.44
CA ALA A 19 -5.64 -1.02 -11.24
C ALA A 19 -4.21 -0.73 -10.76
N PHE A 20 -3.87 0.54 -10.50
CA PHE A 20 -2.57 0.92 -9.97
C PHE A 20 -2.24 0.30 -8.60
N HIS A 21 -3.23 -0.07 -7.78
CA HIS A 21 -2.99 -0.75 -6.49
C HIS A 21 -3.22 -2.26 -6.56
N ALA A 22 -3.47 -2.83 -7.74
CA ALA A 22 -3.84 -4.24 -7.90
C ALA A 22 -2.63 -5.19 -7.92
N ASP A 23 -1.43 -4.70 -8.20
CA ASP A 23 -0.24 -5.52 -8.43
C ASP A 23 0.98 -5.10 -7.58
N VAL A 24 2.06 -5.89 -7.69
CA VAL A 24 3.32 -5.65 -6.97
C VAL A 24 4.05 -4.40 -7.46
N ASP A 25 3.88 -4.00 -8.71
CA ASP A 25 4.57 -2.85 -9.28
C ASP A 25 3.99 -1.53 -8.74
N GLY A 26 2.66 -1.48 -8.52
CA GLY A 26 2.01 -0.44 -7.74
C GLY A 26 2.61 -0.30 -6.35
N LEU A 27 2.78 -1.42 -5.63
CA LEU A 27 3.41 -1.42 -4.31
C LEU A 27 4.86 -0.92 -4.36
N ARG A 28 5.64 -1.36 -5.34
CA ARG A 28 7.04 -0.92 -5.55
C ARG A 28 7.10 0.58 -5.83
N ALA A 29 6.24 1.09 -6.72
CA ALA A 29 6.18 2.51 -7.07
C ALA A 29 5.85 3.40 -5.86
N LEU A 30 5.08 2.86 -4.90
CA LEU A 30 4.73 3.52 -3.64
C LEU A 30 5.70 3.23 -2.49
N THR A 31 6.76 2.46 -2.73
CA THR A 31 7.78 2.18 -1.72
C THR A 31 8.90 3.20 -1.84
N PRO A 32 9.07 4.11 -0.85
CA PRO A 32 10.14 5.08 -0.91
C PRO A 32 11.51 4.42 -0.76
N SER A 33 12.49 4.85 -1.55
CA SER A 33 13.86 4.30 -1.49
C SER A 33 14.50 4.40 -0.10
N TRP A 34 14.14 5.43 0.69
CA TRP A 34 14.65 5.62 2.05
C TRP A 34 14.10 4.63 3.07
N SER A 35 13.00 3.90 2.79
CA SER A 35 12.49 2.89 3.73
C SER A 35 13.34 1.62 3.74
N GLY A 36 14.13 1.39 2.69
CA GLY A 36 14.90 0.15 2.51
C GLY A 36 14.03 -1.10 2.41
N LEU A 37 12.73 -0.96 2.12
CA LEU A 37 11.82 -2.10 1.97
C LEU A 37 12.10 -2.80 0.64
N GLU A 38 12.42 -4.09 0.72
CA GLU A 38 12.59 -5.01 -0.40
C GLU A 38 11.45 -6.02 -0.40
N ILE A 39 10.92 -6.30 -1.59
CA ILE A 39 9.96 -7.38 -1.82
C ILE A 39 10.77 -8.58 -2.30
N GLU A 40 10.87 -9.61 -1.44
CA GLU A 40 11.70 -10.80 -1.70
C GLU A 40 10.97 -11.79 -2.61
N SER A 41 9.66 -11.98 -2.42
CA SER A 41 8.82 -12.79 -3.29
C SER A 41 7.33 -12.46 -3.16
N VAL A 42 6.56 -12.78 -4.19
CA VAL A 42 5.08 -12.77 -4.16
C VAL A 42 4.57 -14.15 -4.53
N THR A 43 3.65 -14.68 -3.74
CA THR A 43 2.99 -15.97 -3.99
C THR A 43 1.48 -15.80 -3.91
N GLY A 44 0.77 -16.15 -4.99
CA GLY A 44 -0.69 -16.12 -5.08
C GLY A 44 -1.37 -17.17 -4.19
N PRO A 45 -2.70 -17.09 -4.04
CA PRO A 45 -3.47 -17.98 -3.17
C PRO A 45 -3.43 -19.46 -3.56
N ASP A 46 -3.12 -19.75 -4.82
CA ASP A 46 -2.97 -21.09 -5.40
C ASP A 46 -1.51 -21.55 -5.48
N GLY A 47 -0.56 -20.75 -4.99
CA GLY A 47 0.87 -21.02 -5.06
C GLY A 47 1.56 -20.47 -6.31
N GLU A 48 0.85 -19.75 -7.19
CA GLU A 48 1.46 -19.05 -8.33
C GLU A 48 2.55 -18.07 -7.86
N ARG A 49 3.69 -18.06 -8.55
CA ARG A 49 4.78 -17.11 -8.26
C ARG A 49 4.59 -15.85 -9.09
N ASP A 50 4.70 -14.70 -8.43
CA ASP A 50 4.57 -13.37 -9.03
C ASP A 50 3.26 -13.19 -9.85
N PRO A 51 2.08 -13.43 -9.23
CA PRO A 51 0.79 -13.30 -9.91
C PRO A 51 0.58 -11.88 -10.43
N GLU A 52 -0.15 -11.76 -11.54
CA GLU A 52 -0.47 -10.46 -12.14
C GLU A 52 -1.29 -9.56 -11.21
N THR A 53 -2.10 -10.15 -10.32
CA THR A 53 -2.94 -9.41 -9.36
C THR A 53 -2.80 -9.99 -7.97
N LEU A 54 -2.70 -9.10 -6.97
CA LEU A 54 -2.64 -9.42 -5.55
C LEU A 54 -4.05 -9.74 -5.02
N GLU A 55 -4.55 -10.94 -5.29
CA GLU A 55 -5.84 -11.41 -4.83
C GLU A 55 -5.85 -11.81 -3.35
N VAL A 56 -7.03 -12.04 -2.77
CA VAL A 56 -7.16 -12.53 -1.39
C VAL A 56 -6.41 -13.85 -1.22
N GLY A 57 -5.57 -13.91 -0.18
CA GLY A 57 -4.67 -15.03 0.09
C GLY A 57 -3.27 -14.87 -0.49
N THR A 58 -3.02 -13.84 -1.30
CA THR A 58 -1.66 -13.53 -1.77
C THR A 58 -0.75 -13.17 -0.59
N ASP A 59 0.41 -13.81 -0.57
CA ASP A 59 1.51 -13.56 0.36
C ASP A 59 2.63 -12.78 -0.32
N ILE A 60 3.08 -11.72 0.35
CA ILE A 60 4.17 -10.86 -0.11
C ILE A 60 5.25 -10.90 0.97
N GLU A 61 6.36 -11.56 0.68
CA GLU A 61 7.50 -11.61 1.59
C GLU A 61 8.31 -10.33 1.48
N MET A 62 8.49 -9.66 2.62
CA MET A 62 9.11 -8.35 2.71
C MET A 62 10.26 -8.33 3.70
N ARG A 63 11.28 -7.53 3.40
CA ARG A 63 12.40 -7.27 4.30
C ARG A 63 12.76 -5.80 4.29
N VAL A 64 13.05 -5.24 5.46
CA VAL A 64 13.73 -3.93 5.53
C VAL A 64 15.23 -4.16 5.55
N ARG A 65 15.95 -3.50 4.63
CA ARG A 65 17.40 -3.41 4.62
C ARG A 65 17.85 -1.98 4.90
N PRO A 66 18.29 -1.67 6.14
CA PRO A 66 18.87 -0.36 6.44
C PRO A 66 20.05 -0.07 5.50
N LEU A 67 19.94 1.02 4.73
CA LEU A 67 20.91 1.45 3.72
C LEU A 67 21.23 0.38 2.64
N GLY A 68 20.41 -0.67 2.51
CA GLY A 68 20.64 -1.79 1.59
C GLY A 68 21.75 -2.78 2.02
N LEU A 69 22.34 -2.61 3.21
CA LEU A 69 23.57 -3.32 3.60
C LEU A 69 23.40 -4.34 4.74
N LEU A 70 22.43 -4.13 5.63
CA LEU A 70 22.26 -4.96 6.83
C LEU A 70 20.97 -5.79 6.78
N PRO A 71 20.98 -7.02 7.29
CA PRO A 71 19.75 -7.79 7.45
C PRO A 71 18.90 -7.11 8.53
N GLY A 72 17.76 -6.54 8.13
CA GLY A 72 16.75 -6.03 9.05
C GLY A 72 15.57 -6.98 9.19
N PRO A 73 14.50 -6.53 9.87
CA PRO A 73 13.28 -7.32 10.07
C PRO A 73 12.68 -7.77 8.74
N ALA A 74 12.13 -8.98 8.74
CA ALA A 74 11.37 -9.55 7.64
C ALA A 74 9.98 -9.98 8.13
N TRP A 75 9.00 -9.95 7.24
CA TRP A 75 7.63 -10.35 7.51
C TRP A 75 6.93 -10.75 6.21
N THR A 76 5.80 -11.43 6.34
CA THR A 76 4.88 -11.66 5.21
C THR A 76 3.69 -10.71 5.33
N SER A 77 3.39 -9.95 4.29
CA SER A 77 2.12 -9.23 4.17
C SER A 77 1.14 -10.10 3.41
N ARG A 78 -0.01 -10.41 4.02
CA ARG A 78 -1.07 -11.21 3.41
C ARG A 78 -2.26 -10.36 3.04
N ILE A 79 -2.74 -10.45 1.80
CA ILE A 79 -4.01 -9.85 1.39
C ILE A 79 -5.16 -10.66 2.02
N THR A 80 -5.95 -10.03 2.88
CA THR A 80 -7.03 -10.68 3.64
C THR A 80 -8.41 -10.31 3.16
N ARG A 81 -8.53 -9.21 2.41
CA ARG A 81 -9.80 -8.76 1.83
C ARG A 81 -9.51 -8.01 0.55
N ARG A 82 -10.35 -8.22 -0.45
CA ARG A 82 -10.36 -7.46 -1.70
C ARG A 82 -11.77 -7.49 -2.26
N GLU A 83 -12.42 -6.33 -2.32
CA GLU A 83 -13.81 -6.20 -2.74
C GLU A 83 -13.98 -4.92 -3.55
N ARG A 84 -14.85 -4.99 -4.57
CA ARG A 84 -15.11 -3.85 -5.45
C ARG A 84 -16.57 -3.80 -5.88
N THR A 85 -17.10 -2.59 -5.91
CA THR A 85 -18.42 -2.20 -6.42
C THR A 85 -18.24 -1.08 -7.45
N GLU A 86 -19.34 -0.56 -8.00
CA GLU A 86 -19.31 0.54 -8.97
C GLU A 86 -18.70 1.84 -8.40
N GLY A 87 -18.98 2.15 -7.13
CA GLY A 87 -18.56 3.41 -6.52
C GLY A 87 -17.43 3.29 -5.49
N GLU A 88 -17.09 2.07 -5.07
CA GLU A 88 -16.12 1.83 -4.00
C GLU A 88 -15.30 0.57 -4.25
N ALA A 89 -14.04 0.61 -3.83
CA ALA A 89 -13.17 -0.56 -3.75
C ALA A 89 -12.41 -0.55 -2.42
N VAL A 90 -12.13 -1.73 -1.88
CA VAL A 90 -11.38 -1.91 -0.64
C VAL A 90 -10.46 -3.11 -0.77
N PHE A 91 -9.26 -2.99 -0.24
CA PHE A 91 -8.47 -4.17 0.11
C PHE A 91 -7.79 -4.00 1.46
N ARG A 92 -7.41 -5.13 2.05
CA ARG A 92 -6.76 -5.18 3.37
C ARG A 92 -5.57 -6.10 3.31
N ASP A 93 -4.47 -5.66 3.90
CA ASP A 93 -3.30 -6.46 4.16
C ASP A 93 -3.03 -6.58 5.66
N THR A 94 -2.52 -7.74 6.08
CA THR A 94 -2.11 -8.00 7.46
C THR A 94 -0.70 -8.54 7.51
N MET A 95 0.04 -8.20 8.56
CA MET A 95 1.38 -8.74 8.79
C MET A 95 1.32 -10.11 9.47
N ILE A 96 2.06 -11.06 8.92
CA ILE A 96 2.29 -12.40 9.48
C ILE A 96 3.77 -12.52 9.79
N GLY A 97 4.08 -12.75 11.07
CA GLY A 97 5.45 -12.65 11.57
C GLY A 97 6.00 -11.23 11.45
N GLY A 98 7.13 -10.95 12.09
CA GLY A 98 7.76 -9.63 12.00
C GLY A 98 7.79 -8.86 13.33
N PRO A 99 8.18 -7.57 13.27
CA PRO A 99 8.58 -6.82 14.46
C PRO A 99 7.41 -6.23 15.25
N LEU A 100 6.19 -6.25 14.71
CA LEU A 100 4.99 -5.71 15.34
C LEU A 100 4.10 -6.86 15.82
N GLU A 101 3.37 -6.65 16.92
CA GLU A 101 2.37 -7.63 17.38
C GLU A 101 1.15 -7.65 16.46
N THR A 102 0.82 -6.50 15.89
CA THR A 102 -0.31 -6.37 14.97
C THR A 102 0.00 -5.30 13.94
N TRP A 103 -0.39 -5.59 12.71
CA TRP A 103 -0.47 -4.64 11.62
C TRP A 103 -1.62 -5.07 10.73
N GLU A 104 -2.62 -4.21 10.64
CA GLU A 104 -3.77 -4.35 9.77
C GLU A 104 -3.94 -3.04 9.01
N HIS A 105 -3.77 -3.11 7.69
CA HIS A 105 -3.82 -1.96 6.83
C HIS A 105 -4.98 -2.09 5.84
N ALA A 106 -5.92 -1.16 5.90
CA ALA A 106 -7.08 -1.11 5.04
C ALA A 106 -6.98 0.09 4.09
N HIS A 107 -6.98 -0.21 2.80
CA HIS A 107 -6.99 0.75 1.71
C HIS A 107 -8.42 0.85 1.19
N ARG A 108 -8.99 2.05 1.17
CA ARG A 108 -10.33 2.32 0.64
C ARG A 108 -10.25 3.35 -0.47
N PHE A 109 -10.95 3.06 -1.56
CA PHE A 109 -11.05 3.88 -2.74
C PHE A 109 -12.52 4.18 -2.97
N ARG A 110 -12.89 5.46 -3.05
CA ARG A 110 -14.27 5.87 -3.33
C ARG A 110 -14.29 6.81 -4.51
N ALA A 111 -15.11 6.46 -5.50
CA ALA A 111 -15.34 7.31 -6.65
C ALA A 111 -15.91 8.67 -6.21
N LEU A 112 -15.36 9.71 -6.81
CA LEU A 112 -15.87 11.06 -6.86
C LEU A 112 -16.05 11.41 -8.34
N ASP A 113 -16.77 12.48 -8.64
CA ASP A 113 -16.97 12.94 -10.02
C ASP A 113 -15.61 13.12 -10.74
N GLY A 114 -15.29 12.17 -11.63
CA GLY A 114 -14.02 12.06 -12.36
C GLY A 114 -12.75 11.84 -11.52
N ARG A 115 -12.87 11.62 -10.20
CA ARG A 115 -11.75 11.57 -9.25
C ARG A 115 -11.90 10.43 -8.27
N THR A 116 -10.90 10.17 -7.44
CA THR A 116 -10.98 9.12 -6.42
C THR A 116 -10.48 9.61 -5.07
N LEU A 117 -11.27 9.39 -4.02
CA LEU A 117 -10.81 9.53 -2.64
C LEU A 117 -10.11 8.24 -2.21
N ILE A 118 -8.82 8.33 -1.90
CA ILE A 118 -8.05 7.26 -1.27
C ILE A 118 -8.03 7.51 0.24
N SER A 119 -8.28 6.47 1.02
CA SER A 119 -8.23 6.48 2.49
C SER A 119 -7.50 5.25 3.00
N ASP A 120 -6.41 5.47 3.72
CA ASP A 120 -5.66 4.43 4.41
C ASP A 120 -5.97 4.50 5.90
N ARG A 121 -6.32 3.35 6.47
CA ARG A 121 -6.43 3.15 7.91
C ARG A 121 -5.47 2.04 8.30
N LEU A 122 -4.55 2.34 9.19
CA LEU A 122 -3.61 1.38 9.75
C LEU A 122 -3.87 1.21 11.24
N ASP A 123 -4.22 0.00 11.64
CA ASP A 123 -4.29 -0.42 13.02
C ASP A 123 -3.03 -1.24 13.34
N PHE A 124 -2.28 -0.85 14.38
CA PHE A 124 -1.01 -1.49 14.71
C PHE A 124 -0.77 -1.57 16.22
N ALA A 125 0.06 -2.52 16.63
CA ALA A 125 0.51 -2.69 18.02
C ALA A 125 2.00 -3.03 18.04
N LEU A 126 2.74 -2.36 18.93
CA LEU A 126 4.14 -2.66 19.22
C LEU A 126 4.20 -3.72 20.33
N PRO A 127 5.26 -4.55 20.38
CA PRO A 127 5.48 -5.40 21.55
C PRO A 127 5.55 -4.56 22.84
N PRO A 128 5.08 -5.07 24.00
CA PRO A 128 5.02 -4.33 25.26
C PRO A 128 6.34 -3.62 25.64
N ALA A 129 7.47 -4.26 25.36
CA ALA A 129 8.80 -3.70 25.63
C ALA A 129 9.12 -2.42 24.81
N TYR A 130 8.40 -2.16 23.72
CA TYR A 130 8.60 -1.04 22.81
C TYR A 130 7.43 -0.07 22.74
N GLU A 131 6.41 -0.19 23.60
CA GLU A 131 5.22 0.68 23.57
C GLU A 131 5.56 2.18 23.63
N GLY A 132 6.62 2.56 24.37
CA GLY A 132 7.11 3.93 24.46
C GLY A 132 7.57 4.53 23.11
N ALA A 133 7.87 3.70 22.11
CA ALA A 133 8.24 4.13 20.76
C ALA A 133 7.03 4.49 19.87
N THR A 134 5.79 4.31 20.36
CA THR A 134 4.56 4.58 19.58
C THR A 134 4.55 5.97 18.90
N PRO A 135 4.94 7.08 19.55
CA PRO A 135 4.98 8.39 18.90
C PRO A 135 5.96 8.46 17.72
N ALA A 136 7.15 7.84 17.86
CA ALA A 136 8.14 7.79 16.79
C ALA A 136 7.65 6.94 15.61
N VAL A 137 7.03 5.79 15.89
CA VAL A 137 6.39 4.95 14.86
C VAL A 137 5.28 5.72 14.14
N ARG A 138 4.42 6.45 14.87
CA ARG A 138 3.39 7.30 14.25
C ARG A 138 3.98 8.38 13.33
N ALA A 139 5.10 8.99 13.71
CA ALA A 139 5.78 9.97 12.87
C ALA A 139 6.35 9.34 11.59
N GLY A 140 6.96 8.15 11.71
CA GLY A 140 7.45 7.38 10.56
C GLY A 140 6.32 6.98 9.61
N LEU A 141 5.20 6.49 10.14
CA LEU A 141 4.00 6.21 9.37
C LEU A 141 3.46 7.47 8.69
N ALA A 142 3.45 8.61 9.39
CA ALA A 142 3.03 9.87 8.81
C ALA A 142 3.86 10.26 7.58
N ALA A 143 5.19 10.11 7.65
CA ALA A 143 6.08 10.36 6.54
C ALA A 143 5.87 9.36 5.38
N LEU A 144 5.79 8.07 5.68
CA LEU A 144 5.58 7.00 4.71
C LEU A 144 4.27 7.21 3.93
N PHE A 145 3.16 7.38 4.64
CA PHE A 145 1.86 7.55 4.00
C PHE A 145 1.71 8.91 3.30
N ALA A 146 2.39 9.96 3.80
CA ALA A 146 2.49 11.22 3.06
C ALA A 146 3.18 11.05 1.70
N TYR A 147 4.30 10.32 1.67
CA TYR A 147 4.99 9.98 0.44
C TYR A 147 4.09 9.16 -0.50
N ARG A 148 3.49 8.07 -0.02
CA ARG A 148 2.62 7.18 -0.81
C ARG A 148 1.49 7.97 -1.48
N HIS A 149 0.75 8.75 -0.70
CA HIS A 149 -0.38 9.56 -1.20
C HIS A 149 0.06 10.62 -2.21
N HIS A 150 1.20 11.28 -1.98
CA HIS A 150 1.74 12.23 -2.94
C HIS A 150 2.21 11.54 -4.24
N ARG A 151 2.84 10.38 -4.11
CA ARG A 151 3.36 9.61 -5.24
C ARG A 151 2.21 9.10 -6.12
N THR A 152 1.15 8.55 -5.52
CA THR A 152 -0.07 8.15 -6.26
C THR A 152 -0.67 9.33 -7.04
N ARG A 153 -0.84 10.49 -6.39
CA ARG A 153 -1.35 11.69 -7.08
C ARG A 153 -0.51 12.08 -8.29
N THR A 154 0.81 12.03 -8.14
CA THR A 154 1.74 12.44 -9.19
C THR A 154 1.69 11.47 -10.37
N LEU A 155 1.79 10.16 -10.10
CA LEU A 155 1.83 9.14 -11.15
C LEU A 155 0.52 9.07 -11.96
N LEU A 156 -0.63 9.21 -11.29
CA LEU A 156 -1.93 9.09 -11.96
C LEU A 156 -2.39 10.39 -12.62
N ALA A 157 -1.96 11.56 -12.15
CA ALA A 157 -2.21 12.83 -12.84
C ALA A 157 -1.51 12.89 -14.21
N ASP A 158 -0.33 12.28 -14.34
CA ASP A 158 0.42 12.25 -15.60
C ASP A 158 -0.18 11.27 -16.62
N GLN A 159 -0.79 10.17 -16.18
CA GLN A 159 -1.47 9.21 -17.06
C GLN A 159 -2.70 9.83 -17.76
N GLY A 160 -3.48 10.65 -17.04
CA GLY A 160 -4.61 11.38 -17.61
C GLY A 160 -4.21 12.38 -18.71
N ARG A 161 -3.01 12.96 -18.63
CA ARG A 161 -2.47 13.89 -19.64
C ARG A 161 -2.04 13.20 -20.92
N VAL A 162 -1.47 12.00 -20.82
CA VAL A 162 -1.04 11.22 -21.99
C VAL A 162 -2.25 10.69 -22.76
N SER A 163 -3.27 10.16 -22.06
CA SER A 163 -4.50 9.66 -22.71
C SER A 163 -5.29 10.77 -23.42
N ALA A 164 -5.40 11.97 -22.82
CA ALA A 164 -6.06 13.11 -23.45
C ALA A 164 -5.35 13.61 -24.73
N THR A 165 -4.04 13.38 -24.84
CA THR A 165 -3.24 13.78 -26.02
C THR A 165 -3.40 12.78 -27.17
N VAL A 166 -3.70 11.51 -26.89
CA VAL A 166 -3.85 10.46 -27.91
C VAL A 166 -5.25 10.44 -28.53
N SER A 167 -6.30 10.78 -27.76
CA SER A 167 -7.68 10.89 -28.31
C SER A 167 -7.95 12.18 -29.09
N ALA A 168 -7.00 13.13 -29.11
CA ALA A 168 -7.07 14.34 -29.93
C ALA A 168 -6.28 14.15 -31.24
N LYS A 169 -6.73 13.24 -32.10
CA LYS A 169 -6.24 13.13 -33.49
C LYS A 169 -7.29 12.55 -34.42
#